data_AF-A0A961AR04-F1
#
_entry.id   AF-A0A961AR04-F1
#
_cell.length_a   1.000
_cell.length_b   1.000
_cell.length_c   1.000
_cell.angle_alpha   90.00
_cell.angle_beta   90.00
_cell.angle_gamma   90.00
#
_symmetry.space_group_name_H-M   'P 1'
#
loop_
_entity.id
_entity.type
_entity.pdbx_description
1 polymer ?
#
loop_
_entity_poly.entity_id
_entity_poly.type
_entity_poly.pdbx_seq_one_letter_code
_entity_poly.pdbx_strand_id
1 'polypeptide(L)'
;MNNKLHTILLAILCFTLVTLIAYSSWAFRLPWIKSEITLYLTCTIIFFSLGAVSLYPLVKTTTSFKRFAMVFFIGFIAYAICWCLSWMTLYNKVGELGGSLLGLAAMIWIFQVGLGRPTKWWLALPILFLTHTIGYHLGEWIHAHYSHSHTSLARLGWGLFHGLGFGTGLAIVLSLGGNPAPEKADQAKLP
;
A
#
# COMPACT_ATOMS: atom_id res chain seq x y z
N MET A 1 -20.02 7.51 -14.76
CA MET A 1 -19.65 7.15 -13.37
C MET A 1 -19.22 5.68 -13.22
N ASN A 2 -19.86 4.72 -13.91
CA ASN A 2 -19.60 3.28 -13.74
C ASN A 2 -18.14 2.84 -13.93
N ASN A 3 -17.40 3.45 -14.86
CA ASN A 3 -16.02 3.04 -15.15
C ASN A 3 -15.02 3.36 -14.04
N LYS A 4 -15.24 4.45 -13.28
CA LYS A 4 -14.32 4.85 -12.19
C LYS A 4 -14.45 3.92 -10.99
N LEU A 5 -15.68 3.64 -10.57
CA LEU A 5 -15.94 2.69 -9.49
C LEU A 5 -15.40 1.30 -9.84
N HIS A 6 -15.63 0.83 -11.07
CA HIS A 6 -15.10 -0.45 -11.53
C HIS A 6 -13.56 -0.51 -11.43
N THR A 7 -12.86 0.56 -11.86
CA THR A 7 -11.40 0.62 -11.79
C THR A 7 -10.89 0.63 -10.34
N ILE A 8 -11.60 1.33 -9.43
CA ILE A 8 -11.28 1.33 -7.99
C ILE A 8 -11.44 -0.07 -7.41
N LEU A 9 -12.58 -0.72 -7.65
CA LEU A 9 -12.85 -2.07 -7.15
C LEU A 9 -11.83 -3.08 -7.68
N LEU A 10 -11.51 -3.00 -8.99
CA LEU A 10 -10.49 -3.85 -9.59
C LEU A 10 -9.12 -3.64 -8.94
N ALA A 11 -8.71 -2.41 -8.70
CA ALA A 11 -7.44 -2.10 -8.04
C ALA A 11 -7.39 -2.65 -6.60
N ILE A 12 -8.50 -2.54 -5.85
CA ILE A 12 -8.62 -3.10 -4.50
C ILE A 12 -8.49 -4.62 -4.53
N LEU A 13 -9.22 -5.29 -5.42
CA LEU A 13 -9.19 -6.75 -5.57
C LEU A 13 -7.80 -7.24 -5.99
N CYS A 14 -7.18 -6.58 -6.99
CA CYS A 14 -5.84 -6.92 -7.42
C CYS A 14 -4.81 -6.70 -6.31
N PHE A 15 -4.87 -5.58 -5.57
CA PHE A 15 -3.94 -5.35 -4.47
C PHE A 15 -4.15 -6.35 -3.32
N THR A 16 -5.40 -6.73 -3.05
CA THR A 16 -5.73 -7.79 -2.08
C THR A 16 -5.20 -9.15 -2.55
N LEU A 17 -5.21 -9.44 -3.85
CA LEU A 17 -4.57 -10.63 -4.38
C LEU A 17 -3.05 -10.58 -4.18
N VAL A 18 -2.42 -9.41 -4.37
CA VAL A 18 -0.98 -9.22 -4.08
C VAL A 18 -0.67 -9.51 -2.61
N THR A 19 -1.49 -9.03 -1.68
CA THR A 19 -1.29 -9.33 -0.26
C THR A 19 -1.49 -10.81 0.04
N LEU A 20 -2.50 -11.46 -0.55
CA LEU A 20 -2.68 -12.91 -0.40
C LEU A 20 -1.47 -13.70 -0.93
N ILE A 21 -0.91 -13.30 -2.07
CA ILE A 21 0.31 -13.92 -2.61
C ILE A 21 1.49 -13.72 -1.63
N ALA A 22 1.69 -12.49 -1.14
CA ALA A 22 2.74 -12.21 -0.16
C ALA A 22 2.59 -13.07 1.11
N TYR A 23 1.40 -13.11 1.70
CA TYR A 23 1.13 -13.85 2.93
C TYR A 23 1.02 -15.36 2.71
N SER A 24 0.77 -15.84 1.48
CA SER A 24 0.82 -17.26 1.15
C SER A 24 2.22 -17.84 1.38
N SER A 25 3.26 -17.03 1.15
CA SER A 25 4.65 -17.42 1.41
C SER A 25 4.87 -17.77 2.89
N TRP A 26 4.24 -17.01 3.79
CA TRP A 26 4.21 -17.28 5.22
C TRP A 26 3.25 -18.42 5.58
N ALA A 27 2.06 -18.44 4.99
CA ALA A 27 1.02 -19.43 5.28
C ALA A 27 1.48 -20.86 5.01
N PHE A 28 2.13 -21.08 3.87
CA PHE A 28 2.57 -22.41 3.43
C PHE A 28 4.01 -22.73 3.81
N ARG A 29 4.67 -21.89 4.63
CA ARG A 29 6.04 -22.10 5.13
C ARG A 29 7.01 -22.51 4.02
N LEU A 30 7.13 -21.67 2.99
CA LEU A 30 8.02 -21.97 1.86
C LEU A 30 9.45 -22.28 2.37
N PRO A 31 10.12 -23.33 1.86
CA PRO A 31 11.31 -23.91 2.49
C PRO A 31 12.52 -22.96 2.56
N TRP A 32 12.55 -21.91 1.73
CA TRP A 32 13.58 -20.87 1.74
C TRP A 32 13.31 -19.75 2.76
N ILE A 33 12.12 -19.66 3.35
CA ILE A 33 11.77 -18.67 4.37
C ILE A 33 12.10 -19.24 5.74
N LYS A 34 13.35 -19.05 6.17
CA LYS A 34 13.88 -19.57 7.45
C LYS A 34 13.92 -18.54 8.57
N SER A 35 13.85 -17.25 8.23
CA SER A 35 13.89 -16.15 9.18
C SER A 35 12.81 -15.10 8.86
N GLU A 36 12.50 -14.29 9.87
CA GLU A 36 11.62 -13.14 9.75
C GLU A 36 12.12 -12.13 8.70
N ILE A 37 13.45 -11.94 8.63
CA ILE A 37 14.09 -11.10 7.60
C ILE A 37 13.79 -11.64 6.19
N THR A 38 13.96 -12.95 5.96
CA THR A 38 13.64 -13.54 4.64
C THR A 38 12.16 -13.44 4.29
N LEU A 39 11.27 -13.52 5.29
CA LEU A 39 9.83 -13.31 5.08
C LEU A 39 9.56 -11.87 4.65
N TYR A 40 10.09 -10.88 5.37
CA TYR A 40 9.90 -9.47 5.04
C TYR A 40 10.49 -9.08 3.70
N LEU A 41 11.66 -9.62 3.33
CA LEU A 41 12.23 -9.42 2.01
C LEU A 41 11.35 -10.04 0.92
N THR A 42 10.82 -11.25 1.13
CA THR A 42 9.91 -11.91 0.18
C THR A 42 8.64 -11.08 -0.02
N CYS A 43 7.99 -10.65 1.06
CA CYS A 43 6.84 -9.76 1.00
C CYS A 43 7.17 -8.46 0.27
N THR A 44 8.30 -7.83 0.60
CA THR A 44 8.75 -6.58 -0.05
C THR A 44 8.92 -6.76 -1.55
N ILE A 45 9.57 -7.83 -2.00
CA ILE A 45 9.75 -8.14 -3.43
C ILE A 45 8.40 -8.32 -4.12
N ILE A 46 7.45 -9.02 -3.49
CA ILE A 46 6.10 -9.22 -4.03
C ILE A 46 5.34 -7.89 -4.14
N PHE A 47 5.40 -7.06 -3.09
CA PHE A 47 4.77 -5.74 -3.07
C PHE A 47 5.39 -4.80 -4.10
N PHE A 48 6.70 -4.82 -4.29
CA PHE A 48 7.35 -4.04 -5.34
C PHE A 48 6.95 -4.55 -6.72
N SER A 49 6.99 -5.85 -6.95
CA SER A 49 6.73 -6.40 -8.27
C SER A 49 5.27 -6.20 -8.69
N LEU A 50 4.32 -6.47 -7.80
CA LEU A 50 2.90 -6.56 -8.15
C LEU A 50 2.05 -5.43 -7.58
N GLY A 51 2.48 -4.75 -6.52
CA GLY A 51 1.71 -3.66 -5.90
C GLY A 51 1.51 -2.49 -6.86
N ALA A 52 2.59 -2.02 -7.51
CA ALA A 52 2.48 -1.00 -8.54
C ALA A 52 1.61 -1.46 -9.72
N VAL A 53 1.72 -2.72 -10.14
CA VAL A 53 0.91 -3.28 -11.24
C VAL A 53 -0.58 -3.23 -10.89
N SER A 54 -0.96 -3.64 -9.67
CA SER A 54 -2.36 -3.66 -9.23
C SER A 54 -3.01 -2.28 -9.15
N LEU A 55 -2.24 -1.23 -8.85
CA LEU A 55 -2.76 0.13 -8.65
C LEU A 55 -2.61 1.02 -9.88
N TYR A 56 -1.78 0.64 -10.86
CA TYR A 56 -1.55 1.42 -12.07
C TYR A 56 -2.81 1.80 -12.87
N PRO A 57 -3.86 0.95 -12.96
CA PRO A 57 -5.10 1.33 -13.66
C PRO A 57 -5.73 2.64 -13.17
N LEU A 58 -5.47 3.05 -11.92
CA LEU A 58 -5.99 4.28 -11.31
C LEU A 58 -5.28 5.55 -11.79
N VAL A 59 -4.06 5.42 -12.31
CA VAL A 59 -3.21 6.56 -12.73
C VAL A 59 -2.80 6.51 -14.19
N LYS A 60 -3.12 5.42 -14.91
CA LYS A 60 -2.69 5.14 -16.29
C LYS A 60 -2.95 6.27 -17.29
N THR A 61 -3.98 7.08 -17.06
CA THR A 61 -4.35 8.18 -17.96
C THR A 61 -3.50 9.43 -17.75
N THR A 62 -2.77 9.51 -16.64
CA THR A 62 -2.06 10.72 -16.18
C THR A 62 -0.55 10.53 -16.04
N THR A 63 -0.06 9.29 -16.07
CA THR A 63 1.34 9.01 -15.77
C THR A 63 1.77 7.69 -16.40
N SER A 64 3.05 7.60 -16.81
CA SER A 64 3.63 6.36 -17.33
C SER A 64 3.83 5.32 -16.23
N PHE A 65 3.76 4.04 -16.59
CA PHE A 65 3.97 2.95 -15.63
C PHE A 65 5.32 3.06 -14.91
N LYS A 66 6.40 3.35 -15.63
CA LYS A 66 7.74 3.51 -15.05
C LYS A 66 7.77 4.58 -13.95
N ARG A 67 7.17 5.74 -14.22
CA ARG A 67 7.10 6.84 -13.25
C ARG A 67 6.26 6.43 -12.04
N PHE A 68 5.09 5.84 -12.26
CA PHE A 68 4.24 5.37 -11.16
C PHE A 68 4.94 4.33 -10.30
N ALA A 69 5.56 3.32 -10.90
CA ALA A 69 6.25 2.26 -10.20
C ALA A 69 7.39 2.81 -9.32
N MET A 70 8.20 3.74 -9.85
CA MET A 70 9.26 4.40 -9.08
C MET A 70 8.69 5.18 -7.88
N VAL A 71 7.64 5.98 -8.09
CA VAL A 71 6.98 6.74 -7.02
C VAL A 71 6.35 5.82 -5.97
N PHE A 72 5.72 4.73 -6.43
CA PHE A 72 5.16 3.70 -5.57
C PHE A 72 6.23 3.04 -4.69
N PHE A 73 7.38 2.67 -5.26
CA PHE A 73 8.48 2.05 -4.52
C PHE A 73 9.08 2.99 -3.49
N ILE A 74 9.39 4.22 -3.88
CA ILE A 74 9.94 5.22 -2.95
C ILE A 74 8.95 5.48 -1.81
N GLY A 75 7.66 5.62 -2.13
CA GLY A 75 6.60 5.80 -1.14
C GLY A 75 6.46 4.61 -0.19
N PHE A 76 6.49 3.38 -0.72
CA PHE A 76 6.41 2.16 0.08
C PHE A 76 7.64 1.96 0.98
N ILE A 77 8.84 2.25 0.47
CA ILE A 77 10.08 2.21 1.27
C ILE A 77 10.00 3.21 2.42
N ALA A 78 9.58 4.44 2.15
CA ALA A 78 9.40 5.45 3.19
C ALA A 78 8.42 4.99 4.26
N TYR A 79 7.26 4.45 3.86
CA TYR A 79 6.30 3.84 4.76
C TYR A 79 6.94 2.73 5.62
N ALA A 80 7.62 1.77 4.99
CA ALA A 80 8.23 0.63 5.67
C ALA A 80 9.31 1.06 6.67
N ILE A 81 10.16 2.02 6.31
CA ILE A 81 11.19 2.56 7.22
C ILE A 81 10.54 3.23 8.43
N CYS A 82 9.57 4.13 8.22
CA CYS A 82 8.88 4.80 9.32
C CYS A 82 8.21 3.80 10.26
N TRP A 83 7.55 2.78 9.70
CA TRP A 83 6.89 1.74 10.48
C TRP A 83 7.90 0.91 11.28
N CYS A 84 8.95 0.38 10.63
CA CYS A 84 9.97 -0.45 11.27
C CYS A 84 10.70 0.31 12.38
N LEU A 85 11.13 1.55 12.13
CA LEU A 85 11.84 2.35 13.14
C LEU A 85 10.94 2.65 14.33
N SER A 86 9.66 2.97 14.10
CA SER A 86 8.72 3.25 15.20
C SER A 86 8.41 1.99 16.01
N TRP A 87 8.24 0.86 15.35
CA TRP A 87 8.05 -0.44 15.99
C TRP A 87 9.25 -0.82 16.86
N MET A 88 10.46 -0.68 16.33
CA MET A 88 11.71 -1.00 17.05
C MET A 88 12.08 0.00 18.14
N THR A 89 11.52 1.21 18.16
CA THR A 89 11.85 2.22 19.19
C THR A 89 10.85 2.25 20.34
N LEU A 90 9.56 2.01 20.05
CA LEU A 90 8.48 2.18 21.03
C LEU A 90 7.85 0.85 21.48
N TYR A 91 8.15 -0.28 20.81
CA TYR A 91 7.76 -1.67 21.18
C TYR A 91 6.34 -1.81 21.78
N ASN A 92 5.37 -1.07 21.27
CA ASN A 92 4.00 -1.06 21.75
C ASN A 92 3.02 -0.59 20.65
N LYS A 93 1.73 -0.56 20.98
CA LYS A 93 0.68 -0.05 20.08
C LYS A 93 0.87 1.41 19.67
N VAL A 94 1.55 2.22 20.47
CA VAL A 94 1.87 3.61 20.11
C VAL A 94 2.90 3.64 18.97
N GLY A 95 3.90 2.76 19.00
CA GLY A 95 4.87 2.58 17.91
C GLY A 95 4.22 2.11 16.61
N GLU A 96 3.30 1.14 16.69
CA GLU A 96 2.55 0.65 15.52
C GLU A 96 1.74 1.76 14.87
N LEU A 97 0.91 2.47 15.65
CA LEU A 97 0.00 3.49 15.15
C LEU A 97 0.76 4.74 14.70
N GLY A 98 1.74 5.19 15.49
CA GLY A 98 2.58 6.35 15.17
C GLY A 98 3.42 6.11 13.92
N GLY A 99 4.06 4.94 13.83
CA GLY A 99 4.84 4.55 12.65
C GLY A 99 3.99 4.42 11.39
N SER A 100 2.79 3.83 11.52
CA SER A 100 1.83 3.74 10.42
C SER A 100 1.38 5.13 9.98
N LEU A 101 1.01 6.02 10.91
CA LEU A 101 0.57 7.37 10.58
C LEU A 101 1.68 8.15 9.86
N LEU A 102 2.89 8.16 10.40
CA LEU A 102 4.05 8.85 9.81
C LEU A 102 4.42 8.26 8.45
N GLY A 103 4.46 6.94 8.33
CA GLY A 103 4.79 6.25 7.09
C GLY A 103 3.76 6.51 5.98
N LEU A 104 2.47 6.45 6.31
CA LEU A 104 1.39 6.72 5.35
C LEU A 104 1.35 8.20 4.96
N ALA A 105 1.60 9.11 5.89
CA ALA A 105 1.76 10.54 5.61
C ALA A 105 2.91 10.80 4.61
N ALA A 106 4.08 10.18 4.83
CA ALA A 106 5.22 10.25 3.92
C ALA A 106 4.89 9.66 2.54
N MET A 107 4.23 8.50 2.50
CA MET A 107 3.81 7.86 1.25
C MET A 107 2.86 8.74 0.44
N ILE A 108 1.84 9.35 1.07
CA ILE A 108 0.93 10.29 0.40
C ILE A 108 1.69 11.50 -0.13
N TRP A 109 2.61 12.07 0.66
CA TRP A 109 3.43 13.19 0.23
C TRP A 109 4.25 12.84 -1.02
N ILE A 110 4.92 11.69 -1.01
CA ILE A 110 5.71 11.19 -2.14
C ILE A 110 4.83 10.97 -3.38
N PHE A 111 3.59 10.48 -3.21
CA PHE A 111 2.64 10.35 -4.30
C PHE A 111 2.26 11.70 -4.90
N GLN A 112 1.99 12.70 -4.06
CA GLN A 112 1.64 14.04 -4.55
C GLN A 112 2.78 14.67 -5.33
N VAL A 113 3.98 14.70 -4.76
CA VAL A 113 5.16 15.29 -5.38
C VAL A 113 5.58 14.50 -6.62
N GLY A 114 5.69 13.17 -6.50
CA GLY A 114 6.19 12.30 -7.56
C GLY A 114 5.25 12.21 -8.77
N LEU A 115 3.93 12.24 -8.54
CA LEU A 115 2.95 12.23 -9.63
C LEU A 115 2.59 13.63 -10.13
N GLY A 116 3.01 14.70 -9.43
CA GLY A 116 2.64 16.07 -9.77
C GLY A 116 1.13 16.33 -9.68
N ARG A 117 0.42 15.54 -8.87
CA ARG A 117 -1.04 15.59 -8.73
C ARG A 117 -1.38 16.11 -7.34
N PRO A 118 -1.97 17.32 -7.21
CA PRO A 118 -2.39 17.79 -5.91
C PRO A 118 -3.48 16.85 -5.41
N THR A 119 -3.27 16.30 -4.21
CA THR A 119 -4.27 15.50 -3.51
C THR A 119 -4.70 16.27 -2.28
N LYS A 120 -5.98 16.20 -1.92
CA LYS A 120 -6.51 16.78 -0.68
C LYS A 120 -5.91 16.03 0.52
N TRP A 121 -4.74 16.44 0.99
CA TRP A 121 -3.95 15.71 1.99
C TRP A 121 -4.75 15.47 3.29
N TRP A 122 -5.55 16.47 3.69
CA TRP A 122 -6.46 16.41 4.84
C TRP A 122 -7.59 15.38 4.71
N LEU A 123 -7.93 14.92 3.50
CA LEU A 123 -8.84 13.77 3.27
C LEU A 123 -8.04 12.48 3.09
N ALA A 124 -6.96 12.53 2.33
CA ALA A 124 -6.19 11.35 1.96
C ALA A 124 -5.58 10.65 3.17
N LEU A 125 -4.98 11.40 4.10
CA LEU A 125 -4.34 10.85 5.27
C LEU A 125 -5.33 10.13 6.20
N PRO A 126 -6.42 10.74 6.68
CA PRO A 126 -7.34 10.04 7.57
C PRO A 126 -8.01 8.85 6.88
N ILE A 127 -8.36 8.94 5.58
CA ILE A 127 -8.92 7.79 4.86
C ILE A 127 -7.93 6.63 4.83
N LEU A 128 -6.70 6.89 4.37
CA LEU A 128 -5.68 5.84 4.24
C LEU A 128 -5.31 5.24 5.60
N PHE A 129 -5.14 6.09 6.61
CA PHE A 129 -4.81 5.66 7.98
C PHE A 129 -5.93 4.82 8.58
N LEU A 130 -7.19 5.24 8.48
CA LEU A 130 -8.32 4.50 9.02
C LEU A 130 -8.51 3.16 8.32
N THR A 131 -8.50 3.12 6.99
CA THR A 131 -8.70 1.86 6.26
C THR A 131 -7.55 0.89 6.47
N HIS A 132 -6.31 1.39 6.53
CA HIS A 132 -5.13 0.60 6.90
C HIS A 132 -5.26 0.03 8.31
N THR A 133 -5.56 0.87 9.30
CA THR A 133 -5.68 0.49 10.72
C THR A 133 -6.78 -0.56 10.93
N ILE A 134 -7.95 -0.35 10.31
CA ILE A 134 -9.06 -1.31 10.34
C ILE A 134 -8.62 -2.65 9.73
N GLY A 135 -8.03 -2.63 8.53
CA GLY A 135 -7.56 -3.86 7.88
C GLY A 135 -6.49 -4.59 8.67
N TYR A 136 -5.55 -3.85 9.27
CA TYR A 136 -4.48 -4.38 10.10
C TYR A 136 -5.02 -5.08 11.36
N HIS A 137 -5.86 -4.41 12.15
CA HIS A 137 -6.38 -4.99 13.39
C HIS A 137 -7.44 -6.07 13.15
N LEU A 138 -8.21 -6.02 12.06
CA LEU A 138 -9.06 -7.14 11.66
C LEU A 138 -8.22 -8.37 11.30
N GLY A 139 -7.11 -8.17 10.59
CA GLY A 139 -6.14 -9.23 10.33
C GLY A 139 -5.55 -9.80 11.62
N GLU A 140 -5.20 -8.95 12.57
CA GLU A 140 -4.71 -9.32 13.90
C GLU A 140 -5.71 -10.17 14.68
N TRP A 141 -6.96 -9.74 14.70
CA TRP A 141 -8.05 -10.46 15.34
C TRP A 141 -8.27 -11.85 14.73
N ILE A 142 -8.34 -11.95 13.39
CA ILE A 142 -8.48 -13.23 12.68
C ILE A 142 -7.30 -14.15 12.96
N HIS A 143 -6.08 -13.62 12.92
CA HIS A 143 -4.90 -14.42 13.16
C HIS A 143 -4.88 -14.96 14.59
N ALA A 144 -5.17 -14.13 15.59
CA ALA A 144 -5.25 -14.55 16.99
C ALA A 144 -6.33 -15.63 17.21
N HIS A 145 -7.47 -15.52 16.51
CA HIS A 145 -8.57 -16.47 16.66
C HIS A 145 -8.25 -17.85 16.06
N TYR A 146 -7.58 -17.90 14.91
CA TYR A 146 -7.36 -19.15 14.16
C TYR A 146 -5.94 -19.72 14.27
N SER A 147 -4.97 -19.02 14.87
CA SER A 147 -3.56 -19.43 14.86
C SER A 147 -3.30 -20.80 15.47
N HIS A 148 -4.11 -21.22 16.44
CA HIS A 148 -3.97 -22.49 17.16
C HIS A 148 -4.53 -23.69 16.41
N SER A 149 -5.57 -23.50 15.59
CA SER A 149 -6.29 -24.59 14.92
C SER A 149 -6.01 -24.64 13.42
N HIS A 150 -5.82 -23.48 12.78
CA HIS A 150 -5.70 -23.34 11.34
C HIS A 150 -4.65 -22.27 10.99
N THR A 151 -3.38 -22.54 11.29
CA THR A 151 -2.29 -21.56 11.11
C THR A 151 -2.22 -20.97 9.69
N SER A 152 -2.44 -21.76 8.64
CA SER A 152 -2.44 -21.24 7.26
C SER A 152 -3.62 -20.30 7.00
N LEU A 153 -4.81 -20.65 7.50
CA LEU A 153 -6.00 -19.82 7.40
C LEU A 153 -5.83 -18.50 8.16
N ALA A 154 -5.25 -18.55 9.36
CA ALA A 154 -4.92 -17.36 10.16
C ALA A 154 -4.02 -16.39 9.39
N ARG A 155 -2.96 -16.90 8.74
CA ARG A 155 -1.99 -16.09 7.98
C ARG A 155 -2.57 -15.55 6.68
N LEU A 156 -3.35 -16.35 5.96
CA LEU A 156 -4.07 -15.89 4.76
C LEU A 156 -5.17 -14.87 5.11
N GLY A 157 -5.87 -15.09 6.23
CA GLY A 157 -6.85 -14.15 6.77
C GLY A 157 -6.22 -12.80 7.09
N TRP A 158 -5.04 -12.79 7.71
CA TRP A 158 -4.27 -11.56 7.88
C TRP A 158 -4.03 -10.86 6.54
N GLY A 159 -3.50 -11.59 5.55
CA GLY A 159 -3.25 -11.06 4.20
C GLY A 159 -4.50 -10.49 3.54
N LEU A 160 -5.66 -11.15 3.68
CA LEU A 160 -6.95 -10.71 3.14
C LEU A 160 -7.36 -9.36 3.73
N PHE A 161 -7.46 -9.25 5.05
CA PHE A 161 -7.95 -8.03 5.70
C PHE A 161 -6.97 -6.87 5.57
N HIS A 162 -5.66 -7.14 5.64
CA HIS A 162 -4.64 -6.15 5.34
C HIS A 162 -4.74 -5.64 3.89
N GLY A 163 -4.95 -6.55 2.93
CA GLY A 163 -5.13 -6.20 1.51
C GLY A 163 -6.36 -5.36 1.24
N LEU A 164 -7.50 -5.74 1.82
CA LEU A 164 -8.74 -4.99 1.71
C LEU A 164 -8.60 -3.60 2.33
N GLY A 165 -8.07 -3.49 3.55
CA GLY A 165 -7.93 -2.21 4.23
C GLY A 165 -6.91 -1.27 3.56
N PHE A 166 -5.68 -1.75 3.37
CA PHE A 166 -4.63 -0.92 2.78
C PHE A 166 -4.88 -0.65 1.29
N GLY A 167 -5.33 -1.66 0.53
CA GLY A 167 -5.68 -1.52 -0.88
C GLY A 167 -6.83 -0.54 -1.10
N THR A 168 -7.87 -0.55 -0.25
CA THR A 168 -8.95 0.44 -0.29
C THR A 168 -8.43 1.85 -0.08
N GLY A 169 -7.62 2.08 0.95
CA GLY A 169 -7.02 3.38 1.22
C GLY A 169 -6.19 3.89 0.06
N LEU A 170 -5.27 3.06 -0.46
CA LEU A 170 -4.42 3.42 -1.60
C LEU A 170 -5.25 3.72 -2.85
N ALA A 171 -6.27 2.91 -3.14
CA ALA A 171 -7.11 3.10 -4.30
C ALA A 171 -7.90 4.41 -4.24
N ILE A 172 -8.43 4.76 -3.07
CA ILE A 172 -9.13 6.03 -2.85
C ILE A 172 -8.15 7.20 -2.97
N VAL A 173 -7.00 7.16 -2.28
CA VAL A 173 -5.99 8.24 -2.33
C VAL A 173 -5.53 8.54 -3.76
N LEU A 174 -5.21 7.50 -4.53
CA LEU A 174 -4.79 7.66 -5.93
C LEU A 174 -5.93 8.19 -6.82
N SER A 175 -7.18 7.85 -6.48
CA SER A 175 -8.38 8.32 -7.19
C SER A 175 -8.81 9.75 -6.84
N LEU A 176 -8.33 10.28 -5.71
CA LEU A 176 -8.54 11.66 -5.24
C LEU A 176 -7.57 12.66 -5.87
N GLY A 177 -6.44 12.20 -6.42
CA GLY A 177 -5.47 13.08 -7.06
C GLY A 177 -6.10 13.86 -8.21
N GLY A 178 -5.91 15.18 -8.24
CA GLY A 178 -6.34 16.02 -9.36
C GLY A 178 -5.63 15.65 -10.66
N ASN A 179 -6.03 16.27 -11.78
CA ASN A 179 -5.20 16.22 -12.99
C ASN A 179 -3.82 16.82 -12.66
N PRO A 180 -2.73 16.28 -13.23
CA PRO A 180 -1.46 16.97 -13.13
C PRO A 180 -1.64 18.40 -13.65
N ALA A 181 -0.98 19.36 -13.00
CA ALA A 181 -0.94 20.71 -13.54
C ALA A 181 -0.49 20.61 -15.00
N PRO A 182 -1.08 21.36 -15.94
CA PRO A 182 -0.62 21.36 -17.31
C PRO A 182 0.89 21.59 -17.26
N GLU A 183 1.65 20.59 -17.70
CA GLU A 183 3.08 20.72 -17.89
C GLU A 183 3.23 22.01 -18.69
N LYS A 184 4.06 22.94 -18.21
CA LYS A 184 4.41 24.15 -18.98
C LYS A 184 5.16 23.65 -20.22
N ALA A 185 4.40 23.11 -21.17
CA ALA A 185 4.88 22.47 -22.36
C ALA A 185 5.54 23.55 -23.18
N ASP A 186 6.87 23.47 -23.32
CA ASP A 186 7.63 23.94 -24.48
C ASP A 186 7.32 25.35 -25.06
N GLN A 187 6.61 26.22 -24.33
CA GLN A 187 6.35 27.62 -24.70
C GLN A 187 7.60 28.49 -24.57
N ALA A 188 8.75 27.89 -24.31
CA ALA A 188 10.07 28.53 -24.37
C ALA A 188 10.90 28.09 -25.61
N LYS A 189 10.30 27.39 -26.60
CA LYS A 189 10.93 27.11 -27.90
C LYS A 189 10.21 27.81 -29.06
N LEU A 190 9.98 29.10 -28.91
CA LEU A 190 9.89 30.10 -29.99
C LEU A 190 10.53 31.35 -29.37
N PRO A 191 11.62 31.91 -29.91
CA PRO A 191 11.96 32.07 -31.32
C PRO A 191 13.07 31.16 -31.87
#